data_AF-A0A945Q6L7-F1
#
_entry.id   AF-A0A945Q6L7-F1
#
_cell.length_a   1.000
_cell.length_b   1.000
_cell.length_c   1.000
_cell.angle_alpha   90.00
_cell.angle_beta   90.00
_cell.angle_gamma   90.00
#
_symmetry.space_group_name_H-M   'P 1'
#
loop_
_entity.id
_entity.type
_entity.pdbx_description
1 polymer ?
#
loop_
_entity_poly.entity_id
_entity_poly.type
_entity_poly.pdbx_seq_one_letter_code
_entity_poly.pdbx_strand_id
1 'polypeptide(L)' 'MSKDNVNQFIAIMEAPAEIEAAGFDDPSADQVIAHAASHNLSFSEAELKSVINTRICNAESLPRPWGWALARNLGLVRS' A
#
# COMPACT_ATOMS: atom_id res chain seq x y z
N MET A 1 -15.61 -5.27 3.97
CA MET A 1 -14.71 -6.11 3.16
C MET A 1 -13.68 -5.25 2.45
N SER A 2 -12.82 -4.52 3.17
CA SER A 2 -11.93 -3.55 2.49
C SER A 2 -10.57 -3.34 3.12
N LYS A 3 -10.48 -3.28 4.46
CA LYS A 3 -9.18 -3.33 5.16
C LYS A 3 -8.47 -4.67 4.96
N ASP A 4 -9.24 -5.76 4.90
CA ASP A 4 -8.71 -7.09 4.61
C ASP A 4 -8.12 -7.17 3.21
N ASN A 5 -8.75 -6.55 2.20
CA ASN A 5 -8.23 -6.49 0.84
C ASN A 5 -6.92 -5.69 0.77
N VAL A 6 -6.80 -4.58 1.52
CA VAL A 6 -5.55 -3.82 1.59
C VAL A 6 -4.44 -4.64 2.24
N ASN A 7 -4.74 -5.35 3.34
CA ASN A 7 -3.75 -6.21 4.01
C ASN A 7 -3.34 -7.40 3.13
N GLN A 8 -4.29 -8.01 2.41
CA GLN A 8 -4.00 -9.06 1.45
C GLN A 8 -3.13 -8.55 0.30
N PHE A 9 -3.42 -7.36 -0.21
CA PHE A 9 -2.60 -6.72 -1.23
C PHE A 9 -1.17 -6.47 -0.74
N ILE A 10 -1.03 -5.92 0.47
CA ILE A 10 0.29 -5.71 1.09
C ILE A 10 1.06 -7.04 1.17
N ALA A 11 0.42 -8.12 1.59
CA ALA A 11 1.06 -9.43 1.71
C ALA A 11 1.51 -10.00 0.34
N ILE A 12 0.72 -9.79 -0.73
CA ILE A 12 1.13 -10.16 -2.09
C ILE A 12 2.38 -9.37 -2.50
N MET A 13 2.37 -8.07 -2.23
CA MET A 13 3.45 -7.14 -2.58
C MET A 13 4.68 -7.21 -1.68
N GLU A 14 4.72 -8.13 -0.71
CA GLU A 14 5.94 -8.46 0.04
C GLU A 14 6.81 -9.52 -0.69
N ALA A 15 6.28 -10.15 -1.75
CA ALA A 15 7.06 -11.06 -2.58
C ALA A 15 8.06 -10.27 -3.46
N PRO A 16 9.36 -10.63 -3.50
CA PRO A 16 10.37 -9.91 -4.29
C PRO A 16 10.03 -9.78 -5.78
N ALA A 17 9.43 -10.82 -6.37
CA ALA A 17 9.05 -10.83 -7.78
C ALA A 17 7.95 -9.81 -8.11
N GLU A 18 7.00 -9.60 -7.19
CA GLU A 18 5.90 -8.65 -7.37
C GLU A 18 6.40 -7.21 -7.21
N ILE A 19 7.34 -6.98 -6.29
CA ILE A 19 7.98 -5.67 -6.09
C ILE A 19 8.71 -5.21 -7.37
N GLU A 20 9.51 -6.09 -7.97
CA GLU A 20 10.24 -5.77 -9.20
C GLU A 20 9.30 -5.57 -10.39
N ALA A 21 8.23 -6.38 -10.49
CA ALA A 21 7.24 -6.27 -11.56
C ALA A 21 6.40 -4.98 -11.45
N ALA A 22 6.08 -4.53 -10.23
CA ALA A 22 5.25 -3.36 -10.01
C ALA A 22 5.98 -2.03 -10.21
N GLY A 23 7.31 -2.00 -10.07
CA GLY A 23 8.09 -0.75 -10.19
C GLY A 23 7.72 0.30 -9.15
N PHE A 24 7.31 -0.12 -7.95
CA PHE A 24 6.89 0.76 -6.87
C PHE A 24 8.10 1.34 -6.13
N ASP A 25 8.73 2.36 -6.69
CA ASP A 25 9.73 3.15 -5.96
C ASP A 25 9.06 4.31 -5.18
N ASP A 26 8.12 5.01 -5.83
CA ASP A 26 7.34 6.10 -5.24
C ASP A 26 5.88 6.08 -5.78
N PRO A 27 5.08 5.08 -5.38
CA PRO A 27 3.76 4.91 -5.98
C PRO A 27 2.75 5.93 -5.43
N SER A 28 1.87 6.40 -6.31
CA SER A 28 0.66 7.12 -5.92
C SER A 28 -0.42 6.16 -5.42
N ALA A 29 -1.42 6.70 -4.70
CA ALA A 29 -2.56 5.89 -4.26
C ALA A 29 -3.30 5.22 -5.43
N ASP A 30 -3.50 5.95 -6.53
CA ASP A 30 -4.16 5.43 -7.73
C ASP A 30 -3.41 4.27 -8.36
N GLN A 31 -2.07 4.34 -8.40
CA GLN A 31 -1.23 3.24 -8.91
C GLN A 31 -1.38 1.98 -8.03
N VAL A 32 -1.39 2.16 -6.71
CA VAL A 32 -1.58 1.05 -5.76
C VAL A 32 -2.96 0.42 -5.92
N ILE A 33 -4.01 1.23 -6.06
CA ILE A 33 -5.38 0.76 -6.24
C ILE A 33 -5.55 0.05 -7.59
N ALA A 34 -4.97 0.61 -8.67
CA ALA A 34 -5.01 -0.01 -9.99
C ALA A 34 -4.27 -1.35 -10.02
N HIS A 35 -3.12 -1.45 -9.34
CA HIS A 35 -2.40 -2.70 -9.22
C HIS A 35 -3.14 -3.71 -8.35
N ALA A 36 -3.77 -3.30 -7.24
CA ALA A 36 -4.62 -4.19 -6.48
C ALA A 36 -5.77 -4.78 -7.31
N ALA A 37 -6.35 -3.98 -8.20
CA ALA A 37 -7.41 -4.44 -9.11
C ALA A 37 -6.92 -5.53 -10.08
N SER A 38 -5.65 -5.54 -10.50
CA SER A 38 -5.09 -6.65 -11.31
C SER A 38 -4.94 -7.95 -10.54
N HIS A 39 -4.97 -7.91 -9.20
CA HIS A 39 -5.03 -9.09 -8.32
C HIS A 39 -6.46 -9.40 -7.84
N ASN A 40 -7.49 -8.86 -8.50
CA ASN A 40 -8.91 -8.96 -8.10
C ASN A 40 -9.19 -8.41 -6.69
N LEU A 41 -8.36 -7.50 -6.20
CA LEU A 41 -8.55 -6.80 -4.92
C LEU A 41 -9.07 -5.38 -5.20
N SER A 42 -10.13 -4.99 -4.50
CA SER A 42 -10.70 -3.65 -4.60
C SER A 42 -10.76 -2.99 -3.23
N PHE A 43 -10.27 -1.76 -3.16
CA PHE A 43 -10.34 -0.88 -2.01
C PHE A 43 -10.21 0.57 -2.47
N SER A 44 -10.73 1.50 -1.66
CA SER A 44 -10.63 2.94 -1.87
C SER A 44 -9.34 3.52 -1.29
N GLU A 45 -8.98 4.73 -1.72
CA GLU A 45 -7.87 5.48 -1.12
C GLU A 45 -8.07 5.69 0.39
N ALA A 46 -9.29 5.96 0.84
CA ALA A 46 -9.59 6.14 2.27
C ALA A 46 -9.27 4.89 3.09
N GLU A 47 -9.50 3.71 2.51
CA GLU A 47 -9.21 2.42 3.15
C GLU A 47 -7.72 2.12 3.15
N LEU A 48 -7.02 2.38 2.03
CA LEU A 48 -5.57 2.32 1.95
C LEU A 48 -4.93 3.23 3.00
N LYS A 49 -5.36 4.49 3.05
CA LYS A 49 -4.91 5.49 4.02
C LYS A 49 -5.17 5.05 5.45
N SER A 50 -6.36 4.51 5.75
CA SER A 50 -6.70 4.01 7.08
C SER A 50 -5.77 2.88 7.52
N VAL A 51 -5.45 1.92 6.65
CA VAL A 51 -4.57 0.80 6.98
C VAL A 51 -3.13 1.26 7.18
N ILE A 52 -2.58 2.06 6.26
CA ILE A 52 -1.21 2.58 6.38
C ILE A 52 -1.07 3.43 7.66
N ASN A 53 -2.04 4.28 7.96
CA ASN A 53 -2.04 5.07 9.19
C ASN A 53 -2.10 4.20 10.45
N THR A 54 -2.91 3.13 10.43
CA THR A 54 -2.99 2.18 11.57
C THR A 54 -1.64 1.52 11.81
N ARG A 55 -0.97 1.04 10.75
CA ARG A 55 0.37 0.45 10.87
C ARG A 55 1.40 1.42 11.46
N ILE A 56 1.38 2.69 11.01
CA ILE A 56 2.25 3.73 11.55
C ILE A 56 1.98 3.97 13.04
N CYS A 57 0.72 4.14 13.43
CA CYS A 57 0.34 4.37 14.82
C CYS A 57 0.71 3.20 15.74
N ASN A 58 0.69 1.97 15.21
CA ASN A 58 1.07 0.75 15.93
C ASN A 58 2.58 0.45 15.91
N ALA A 59 3.40 1.31 15.28
CA ALA A 59 4.82 1.07 15.03
C ALA A 59 5.10 -0.24 14.27
N GLU A 60 4.18 -0.66 13.40
CA GLU A 60 4.34 -1.81 12.52
C GLU A 60 5.23 -1.45 11.32
N SER A 61 5.83 -2.48 10.72
CA SER A 61 6.60 -2.29 9.50
C SER A 61 5.67 -1.94 8.32
N LEU A 62 6.04 -0.90 7.58
CA LEU A 62 5.42 -0.57 6.30
C LEU A 62 6.01 -1.45 5.19
N PRO A 63 5.24 -1.73 4.12
CA PRO A 63 5.71 -2.46 2.95
C PRO A 63 7.01 -1.84 2.42
N ARG A 64 7.99 -2.66 2.01
CA ARG A 64 9.23 -2.17 1.39
C ARG A 64 9.27 -2.59 -0.08
N PRO A 65 9.89 -1.78 -0.97
CA PRO A 65 10.51 -0.47 -0.70
C PRO A 65 9.52 0.71 -0.62
N TRP A 66 8.26 0.53 -0.99
CA TRP A 66 7.34 1.61 -1.35
C TRP A 66 6.47 2.20 -0.24
N GLY A 67 6.28 1.51 0.88
CA GLY A 67 5.27 1.85 1.89
C GLY A 67 5.49 3.22 2.54
N TRP A 68 6.75 3.64 2.73
CA TRP A 68 7.07 4.98 3.23
C TRP A 68 6.83 6.08 2.18
N ALA A 69 7.12 5.80 0.92
CA ALA A 69 6.86 6.73 -0.17
C ALA A 69 5.35 6.96 -0.34
N LEU A 70 4.57 5.87 -0.34
CA LEU A 70 3.12 5.92 -0.32
C LEU A 70 2.58 6.71 0.88
N ALA A 71 3.12 6.50 2.08
CA ALA A 71 2.66 7.23 3.28
C ALA A 71 2.86 8.76 3.15
N ARG A 72 3.93 9.22 2.48
CA ARG A 72 4.13 10.64 2.16
C ARG A 72 3.09 11.12 1.14
N ASN A 73 2.87 10.36 0.07
CA ASN A 73 1.88 10.70 -0.97
C ASN A 73 0.45 10.78 -0.42
N LEU A 74 0.11 9.97 0.58
CA LEU A 74 -1.17 9.99 1.28
C LEU A 74 -1.30 11.13 2.33
N GLY A 75 -0.23 11.92 2.54
CA GLY A 75 -0.16 12.98 3.55
C GLY A 75 -0.24 12.46 4.99
N LEU A 76 0.20 11.21 5.23
CA LEU A 76 0.23 10.59 6.57
C LEU A 76 1.49 10.95 7.33
N VAL A 77 2.58 11.22 6.61
CA VAL A 77 3.87 11.61 7.15
C VAL A 77 4.41 12.80 6.37
N ARG A 78 5.19 13.62 7.08
CA ARG A 78 5.90 14.77 6.52
C ARG A 78 6.94 14.32 5.48
N SER A 79 7.00 15.06 4.36
CA SER A 79 7.90 14.84 3.22
C SER A 79 9.37 14.94 3.61
#